data_AF-A0A7C6XM81-F1
#
_entry.id   AF-A0A7C6XM81-F1
#
_cell.length_a   1.000
_cell.length_b   1.000
_cell.length_c   1.000
_cell.angle_alpha   90.00
_cell.angle_beta   90.00
_cell.angle_gamma   90.00
#
_symmetry.space_group_name_H-M   'P 1'
#
loop_
_entity.id
_entity.type
_entity.pdbx_description
1 polymer ?
#
loop_
_entity_poly.entity_id
_entity_poly.type
_entity_poly.pdbx_seq_one_letter_code
_entity_poly.pdbx_strand_id
1 'polypeptide(L)'
;LGAGARMDIGCLVILGVLAFAIPLLGSIPVWFGIGLILIFAAYLWRAGQSAGDEDEEFVGVAALIVSMSTKARRITVIALFVVSAGIILFSAEPFAEALVASGQSLGIDSYFLVQWLAPLASEAPEFIIAAMFALRGMGAAAIGTLIASKVNQWSLLVGSLPLAHLAGGGGAGLPLDGRQIEEFTLTATQTILGVAIILALRFHWIPALGLAGLFGLQFFVTDTSGRYVLSAIQAILAIVFLILHRSDILPTLTAPFRRPRPETAEESPNEALAEAADSDRDPRGGSAREAGAARADA
;
A
#
# COMPACT_ATOMS: atom_id res chain seq x y z
N LEU A 1 -7.80 1.33 10.97
CA LEU A 1 -6.83 0.73 10.03
C LEU A 1 -6.20 -0.47 10.71
N GLY A 2 -6.31 -1.65 10.10
CA GLY A 2 -5.66 -2.88 10.59
C GLY A 2 -4.13 -2.79 10.55
N ALA A 3 -3.45 -3.80 11.10
CA ALA A 3 -1.99 -3.83 11.21
C ALA A 3 -1.29 -3.72 9.84
N GLY A 4 -1.84 -4.36 8.80
CA GLY A 4 -1.32 -4.29 7.42
C GLY A 4 -1.30 -2.86 6.87
N ALA A 5 -2.44 -2.14 6.92
CA ALA A 5 -2.53 -0.77 6.41
C ALA A 5 -1.55 0.21 7.11
N ARG A 6 -1.23 0.00 8.39
CA ARG A 6 -0.22 0.81 9.08
C ARG A 6 1.20 0.55 8.58
N MET A 7 1.50 -0.69 8.18
CA MET A 7 2.78 -1.03 7.56
C MET A 7 2.94 -0.34 6.20
N ASP A 8 1.89 -0.37 5.37
CA ASP A 8 1.92 0.25 4.04
C ASP A 8 2.12 1.77 4.14
N ILE A 9 1.41 2.41 5.07
CA ILE A 9 1.58 3.84 5.35
C ILE A 9 2.99 4.14 5.86
N GLY A 10 3.51 3.35 6.80
CA GLY A 10 4.86 3.57 7.31
C GLY A 10 5.94 3.41 6.22
N CYS A 11 5.79 2.44 5.31
CA CYS A 11 6.65 2.30 4.14
C CYS A 11 6.53 3.52 3.22
N LEU A 12 5.32 3.98 2.95
CA LEU A 12 5.07 5.16 2.13
C LEU A 12 5.64 6.45 2.74
N VAL A 13 5.65 6.59 4.08
CA VAL A 13 6.34 7.71 4.75
C VAL A 13 7.84 7.68 4.46
N ILE A 14 8.47 6.51 4.61
CA ILE A 14 9.91 6.34 4.35
C ILE A 14 10.22 6.68 2.88
N LEU A 15 9.45 6.14 1.95
CA LEU A 15 9.61 6.41 0.52
C LEU A 15 9.35 7.88 0.19
N GLY A 16 8.33 8.52 0.79
CA GLY A 16 8.04 9.93 0.60
C GLY A 16 9.16 10.85 1.09
N VAL A 17 9.87 10.47 2.16
CA VAL A 17 11.07 11.21 2.61
C VAL A 17 12.25 10.96 1.67
N LEU A 18 12.50 9.71 1.30
CA LEU A 18 13.58 9.36 0.37
C LEU A 18 13.40 9.99 -1.01
N ALA A 19 12.16 10.22 -1.44
CA ALA A 19 11.82 10.88 -2.69
C ALA A 19 12.49 12.26 -2.83
N PHE A 20 12.70 13.01 -1.74
CA PHE A 20 13.37 14.31 -1.78
C PHE A 20 14.86 14.22 -2.14
N ALA A 21 15.50 13.05 -1.99
CA ALA A 21 16.86 12.86 -2.45
C ALA A 21 16.97 13.05 -3.97
N ILE A 22 15.94 12.67 -4.74
CA ILE A 22 15.93 12.73 -6.20
C ILE A 22 16.13 14.17 -6.73
N PRO A 23 15.27 15.15 -6.38
CA PRO A 23 15.47 16.53 -6.83
C PRO A 23 16.73 17.18 -6.25
N LEU A 24 17.16 16.79 -5.04
CA LEU A 24 18.40 17.29 -4.44
C LEU A 24 19.66 16.82 -5.19
N LEU A 25 19.65 15.58 -5.69
CA LEU A 25 20.76 15.02 -6.48
C LEU A 25 20.72 15.45 -7.96
N GLY A 26 19.57 15.91 -8.46
CA GLY A 26 19.36 16.22 -9.88
C GLY A 26 19.51 15.00 -10.81
N SER A 27 19.50 13.80 -10.24
CA SER A 27 19.65 12.53 -10.94
C SER A 27 19.18 11.38 -10.05
N ILE A 28 18.91 10.23 -10.64
CA ILE A 28 18.64 8.98 -9.92
C ILE A 28 19.81 8.03 -10.16
N PRO A 29 20.78 7.95 -9.23
CA PRO A 29 21.89 7.00 -9.36
C PRO A 29 21.40 5.54 -9.31
N VAL A 30 22.11 4.64 -9.98
CA VAL A 30 21.80 3.20 -9.95
C VAL A 30 21.79 2.65 -8.52
N TRP A 31 22.74 3.07 -7.67
CA TRP A 31 22.77 2.63 -6.27
C TRP A 31 21.53 3.04 -5.48
N PHE A 32 20.98 4.22 -5.77
CA PHE A 32 19.76 4.71 -5.13
C PHE A 32 18.56 3.91 -5.62
N GLY A 33 18.49 3.64 -6.93
CA GLY A 33 17.46 2.78 -7.50
C GLY A 33 17.45 1.36 -6.94
N ILE A 34 18.63 0.74 -6.79
CA ILE A 34 18.78 -0.56 -6.10
C ILE A 34 18.29 -0.46 -4.66
N GLY A 35 18.62 0.62 -3.94
CA GLY A 35 18.12 0.86 -2.58
C GLY A 35 16.59 0.87 -2.51
N LEU A 36 15.91 1.56 -3.42
CA LEU A 36 14.45 1.58 -3.50
C LEU A 36 13.86 0.19 -3.79
N ILE A 37 14.48 -0.58 -4.68
CA ILE A 37 14.06 -1.96 -4.97
C ILE A 37 14.22 -2.87 -3.74
N LEU A 38 15.30 -2.71 -2.98
CA LEU A 38 15.52 -3.47 -1.75
C LEU A 38 14.49 -3.12 -0.67
N ILE A 39 14.12 -1.84 -0.55
CA ILE A 39 13.03 -1.41 0.34
C ILE A 39 11.71 -2.08 -0.07
N PHE A 40 11.43 -2.13 -1.38
CA PHE A 40 10.23 -2.81 -1.88
C PHE A 40 10.25 -4.32 -1.62
N ALA A 41 11.40 -4.98 -1.83
CA ALA A 41 11.55 -6.40 -1.54
C ALA A 41 11.37 -6.70 -0.05
N ALA A 42 11.92 -5.87 0.83
CA ALA A 42 11.72 -5.96 2.28
C ALA A 42 10.24 -5.73 2.67
N TYR A 43 9.56 -4.79 2.01
CA TYR A 43 8.13 -4.56 2.16
C TYR A 43 7.32 -5.80 1.76
N LEU A 44 7.56 -6.39 0.58
CA LEU A 44 6.88 -7.62 0.15
C LEU A 44 7.14 -8.79 1.08
N TRP A 45 8.39 -8.96 1.55
CA TRP A 45 8.73 -10.01 2.50
C TRP A 45 7.97 -9.87 3.82
N ARG A 46 7.76 -8.64 4.31
CA ARG A 46 6.95 -8.38 5.50
C ARG A 46 5.45 -8.52 5.25
N ALA A 47 4.95 -8.05 4.11
CA ALA A 47 3.55 -8.18 3.74
C ALA A 47 3.14 -9.66 3.63
N GLY A 48 3.99 -10.48 3.02
CA GLY A 48 3.75 -11.93 2.90
C GLY A 48 3.74 -12.69 4.23
N GLN A 49 4.32 -12.13 5.30
CA GLN A 49 4.25 -12.71 6.65
C GLN A 49 2.92 -12.40 7.36
N SER A 50 2.20 -11.36 6.94
CA SER A 50 0.94 -10.92 7.58
C SER A 50 -0.31 -11.43 6.84
N ALA A 51 -0.17 -12.00 5.64
CA ALA A 51 -1.25 -12.50 4.80
C ALA A 51 -1.75 -13.92 5.19
N GLY A 52 -1.34 -14.43 6.35
CA GLY A 52 -1.61 -15.82 6.78
C GLY A 52 -2.84 -16.02 7.66
N ASP A 53 -3.50 -14.95 8.13
CA ASP A 53 -4.44 -15.01 9.26
C ASP A 53 -5.93 -14.76 8.92
N GLU A 54 -6.28 -14.43 7.66
CA GLU A 54 -7.69 -14.22 7.26
C GLU A 54 -8.13 -15.19 6.15
N ASP A 55 -9.29 -15.84 6.34
CA ASP A 55 -9.96 -16.63 5.29
C ASP A 55 -10.42 -15.68 4.18
N GLU A 56 -9.57 -15.44 3.18
CA GLU A 56 -9.91 -14.61 2.03
C GLU A 56 -11.06 -15.24 1.21
N GLU A 57 -12.22 -14.57 1.20
CA GLU A 57 -13.34 -14.99 0.36
C GLU A 57 -13.06 -14.67 -1.11
N PHE A 58 -12.72 -15.69 -1.89
CA PHE A 58 -12.50 -15.54 -3.33
C PHE A 58 -13.82 -15.31 -4.06
N VAL A 59 -13.87 -14.31 -4.93
CA VAL A 59 -15.06 -13.97 -5.75
C VAL A 59 -14.73 -14.01 -7.24
N GLY A 60 -15.72 -14.39 -8.05
CA GLY A 60 -15.64 -14.33 -9.52
C GLY A 60 -14.58 -15.27 -10.11
N VAL A 61 -13.74 -14.75 -11.00
CA VAL A 61 -12.70 -15.54 -11.68
C VAL A 61 -11.72 -16.18 -10.70
N ALA A 62 -11.41 -15.50 -9.58
CA ALA A 62 -10.54 -16.06 -8.55
C ALA A 62 -11.16 -17.32 -7.91
N ALA A 63 -12.46 -17.31 -7.60
CA ALA A 63 -13.17 -18.46 -7.05
C ALA A 63 -13.16 -19.66 -8.02
N LEU A 64 -13.35 -19.40 -9.31
CA LEU A 64 -13.28 -20.42 -10.35
C LEU A 64 -11.89 -21.05 -10.42
N ILE A 65 -10.82 -20.27 -10.32
CA ILE A 65 -9.43 -20.76 -10.33
C ILE A 65 -9.12 -21.57 -9.06
N VAL A 66 -9.56 -21.10 -7.90
CA VAL A 66 -9.33 -21.76 -6.61
C VAL A 66 -9.99 -23.13 -6.54
N SER A 67 -11.20 -23.27 -7.10
CA SER A 67 -11.95 -24.53 -7.14
C SER A 67 -11.34 -25.62 -8.05
N MET A 68 -10.36 -25.28 -8.90
CA MET A 68 -9.67 -26.25 -9.76
C MET A 68 -8.75 -27.19 -8.97
N SER A 69 -8.47 -28.37 -9.53
CA SER A 69 -7.41 -29.26 -9.01
C SER A 69 -6.06 -28.55 -8.99
N THR A 70 -5.18 -28.88 -8.03
CA THR A 70 -3.90 -28.18 -7.80
C THR A 70 -3.04 -28.03 -9.05
N LYS A 71 -3.01 -29.05 -9.91
CA LYS A 71 -2.25 -29.01 -11.18
C LYS A 71 -2.87 -28.03 -12.16
N ALA A 72 -4.19 -28.13 -12.39
CA ALA A 72 -4.92 -27.23 -13.27
C ALA A 72 -4.81 -25.77 -12.79
N ARG A 73 -5.01 -25.53 -11.49
CA ARG A 73 -4.86 -24.20 -10.88
C ARG A 73 -3.49 -23.59 -11.14
N ARG A 74 -2.40 -24.32 -10.89
CA ARG A 74 -1.03 -23.84 -11.12
C ARG A 74 -0.78 -23.55 -12.60
N ILE A 75 -1.20 -24.43 -13.49
CA ILE A 75 -1.06 -24.22 -14.94
C ILE A 75 -1.81 -22.97 -15.38
N THR A 76 -3.07 -22.81 -14.96
CA THR A 76 -3.89 -21.64 -15.28
C THR A 76 -3.24 -20.35 -14.79
N VAL A 77 -2.79 -20.30 -13.53
CA VAL A 77 -2.14 -19.11 -12.97
C VAL A 77 -0.84 -18.78 -13.71
N ILE A 78 0.01 -19.78 -13.98
CA ILE A 78 1.26 -19.57 -14.73
C ILE A 78 0.97 -19.10 -16.15
N ALA A 79 -0.01 -19.70 -16.83
CA ALA A 79 -0.41 -19.31 -18.17
C ALA A 79 -0.93 -17.86 -18.20
N LEU A 80 -1.77 -17.46 -17.24
CA LEU A 80 -2.22 -16.08 -17.10
C LEU A 80 -1.04 -15.13 -16.93
N PHE A 81 -0.10 -15.43 -16.03
CA PHE A 81 1.09 -14.60 -15.85
C PHE A 81 1.95 -14.47 -17.11
N VAL A 82 2.29 -15.59 -17.76
CA VAL A 82 3.16 -15.61 -18.94
C VAL A 82 2.50 -14.92 -20.13
N VAL A 83 1.21 -15.19 -20.37
CA VAL A 83 0.47 -14.58 -21.48
C VAL A 83 0.30 -13.08 -21.24
N SER A 84 -0.11 -12.65 -20.03
CA SER A 84 -0.24 -11.23 -19.72
C SER A 84 1.10 -10.49 -19.80
N ALA A 85 2.17 -11.07 -19.25
CA ALA A 85 3.51 -10.48 -19.35
C ALA A 85 3.98 -10.37 -20.81
N GLY A 86 3.73 -11.39 -21.62
CA GLY A 86 4.01 -11.37 -23.05
C GLY A 86 3.24 -10.25 -23.77
N ILE A 87 1.92 -10.15 -23.54
CA ILE A 87 1.09 -9.09 -24.13
C ILE A 87 1.62 -7.71 -23.72
N ILE A 88 1.92 -7.49 -22.44
CA ILE A 88 2.47 -6.21 -21.95
C ILE A 88 3.79 -5.89 -22.66
N LEU A 89 4.73 -6.85 -22.70
CA LEU A 89 6.04 -6.64 -23.30
C LEU A 89 5.95 -6.28 -24.79
N PHE A 90 5.12 -7.00 -25.55
CA PHE A 90 4.95 -6.75 -26.99
C PHE A 90 4.09 -5.50 -27.29
N SER A 91 3.29 -5.03 -26.34
CA SER A 91 2.39 -3.89 -26.55
C SER A 91 2.93 -2.57 -26.00
N ALA A 92 3.84 -2.59 -25.02
CA ALA A 92 4.28 -1.39 -24.31
C ALA A 92 4.93 -0.33 -25.22
N GLU A 93 5.89 -0.74 -26.06
CA GLU A 93 6.56 0.17 -27.00
C GLU A 93 5.61 0.67 -28.10
N PRO A 94 4.85 -0.18 -28.83
CA PRO A 94 3.87 0.29 -29.80
C PRO A 94 2.81 1.21 -29.19
N PHE A 95 2.38 0.94 -27.96
CA PHE A 95 1.44 1.80 -27.24
C PHE A 95 2.03 3.18 -26.98
N ALA A 96 3.26 3.26 -26.45
CA ALA A 96 3.92 4.52 -26.15
C ALA A 96 4.14 5.36 -27.42
N GLU A 97 4.62 4.73 -28.51
CA GLU A 97 4.83 5.41 -29.79
C GLU A 97 3.51 5.88 -30.41
N ALA A 98 2.49 5.02 -30.44
CA ALA A 98 1.18 5.37 -31.00
C ALA A 98 0.49 6.49 -30.21
N LEU A 99 0.64 6.51 -28.88
CA LEU A 99 0.11 7.55 -28.02
C LEU A 99 0.70 8.92 -28.39
N VAL A 100 2.04 9.00 -28.47
CA VAL A 100 2.76 10.24 -28.82
C VAL A 100 2.43 10.67 -30.26
N ALA A 101 2.50 9.75 -31.23
CA ALA A 101 2.24 10.05 -32.63
C ALA A 101 0.80 10.56 -32.85
N SER A 102 -0.18 9.90 -32.22
CA SER A 102 -1.59 10.29 -32.32
C SER A 102 -1.83 11.67 -31.71
N GLY A 103 -1.31 11.95 -30.50
CA GLY A 103 -1.51 13.26 -29.88
C GLY A 103 -0.76 14.37 -30.60
N GLN A 104 0.43 14.12 -31.14
CA GLN A 104 1.13 15.09 -32.00
C GLN A 104 0.31 15.45 -33.24
N SER A 105 -0.34 14.47 -33.88
CA SER A 105 -1.23 14.72 -35.03
C SER A 105 -2.44 15.60 -34.68
N LEU A 106 -2.84 15.61 -33.41
CA LEU A 106 -3.95 16.42 -32.86
C LEU A 106 -3.46 17.76 -32.27
N GLY A 107 -2.15 18.05 -32.35
CA GLY A 107 -1.56 19.25 -31.75
C GLY A 107 -1.47 19.22 -30.22
N ILE A 108 -1.56 18.03 -29.60
CA ILE A 108 -1.43 17.83 -28.15
C ILE A 108 0.05 17.63 -27.80
N ASP A 109 0.50 18.34 -26.78
CA ASP A 109 1.85 18.26 -26.26
C ASP A 109 2.20 16.83 -25.78
N SER A 110 3.34 16.30 -26.23
CA SER A 110 3.76 14.93 -25.93
C SER A 110 4.02 14.73 -24.44
N TYR A 111 4.45 15.76 -23.73
CA TYR A 111 4.66 15.69 -22.30
C TYR A 111 3.33 15.53 -21.56
N PHE A 112 2.27 16.24 -21.97
CA PHE A 112 0.92 16.01 -21.43
C PHE A 112 0.45 14.55 -21.63
N LEU A 113 0.69 13.99 -22.82
CA LEU A 113 0.30 12.60 -23.12
C LEU A 113 1.06 11.60 -22.25
N VAL A 114 2.38 11.74 -22.14
CA VAL A 114 3.24 10.84 -21.38
C VAL A 114 3.02 10.97 -19.88
N GLN A 115 2.81 12.18 -19.36
CA GLN A 115 2.63 12.41 -17.93
C GLN A 115 1.22 12.09 -17.44
N TRP A 116 0.18 12.36 -18.25
CA TRP A 116 -1.20 12.27 -17.79
C TRP A 116 -1.99 11.15 -18.46
N LEU A 117 -1.95 11.09 -19.78
CA LEU A 117 -2.81 10.15 -20.51
C LEU A 117 -2.30 8.71 -20.42
N ALA A 118 -0.99 8.49 -20.53
CA ALA A 118 -0.39 7.17 -20.38
C ALA A 118 -0.68 6.56 -19.00
N PRO A 119 -0.37 7.23 -17.86
CA PRO A 119 -0.70 6.71 -16.54
C PRO A 119 -2.21 6.54 -16.32
N LEU A 120 -3.04 7.46 -16.81
CA LEU A 120 -4.49 7.31 -16.69
C LEU A 120 -4.97 6.02 -17.37
N ALA A 121 -4.49 5.74 -18.58
CA ALA A 121 -4.86 4.55 -19.32
C ALA A 121 -4.30 3.26 -18.69
N SER A 122 -3.05 3.27 -18.24
CA SER A 122 -2.38 2.09 -17.68
C SER A 122 -2.82 1.77 -16.25
N GLU A 123 -3.19 2.77 -15.46
CA GLU A 123 -3.64 2.61 -14.06
C GLU A 123 -5.18 2.49 -13.95
N ALA A 124 -5.95 2.81 -15.01
CA ALA A 124 -7.41 2.72 -14.99
C ALA A 124 -7.96 1.37 -14.49
N PRO A 125 -7.44 0.20 -14.91
CA PRO A 125 -7.93 -1.09 -14.40
C PRO A 125 -7.83 -1.20 -12.88
N GLU A 126 -6.74 -0.70 -12.30
CA GLU A 126 -6.53 -0.70 -10.85
C GLU A 126 -7.48 0.28 -10.14
N PHE A 127 -7.65 1.50 -10.68
CA PHE A 127 -8.59 2.47 -10.14
C PHE A 127 -10.04 1.96 -10.15
N ILE A 128 -10.44 1.22 -11.20
CA ILE A 128 -11.77 0.62 -11.30
C ILE A 128 -11.98 -0.39 -10.16
N ILE A 129 -10.99 -1.24 -9.87
CA ILE A 129 -11.08 -2.22 -8.77
C ILE A 129 -11.20 -1.51 -7.42
N ALA A 130 -10.38 -0.48 -7.16
CA ALA A 130 -10.45 0.30 -5.93
C ALA A 130 -11.81 1.01 -5.78
N ALA A 131 -12.34 1.58 -6.87
CA ALA A 131 -13.67 2.20 -6.89
C ALA A 131 -14.79 1.19 -6.60
N MET A 132 -14.69 -0.02 -7.17
CA MET A 132 -15.63 -1.11 -6.90
C MET A 132 -15.63 -1.51 -5.42
N PHE A 133 -14.47 -1.60 -4.77
CA PHE A 133 -14.39 -1.82 -3.33
C PHE A 133 -15.02 -0.68 -2.53
N ALA A 134 -14.73 0.58 -2.88
CA ALA A 134 -15.30 1.73 -2.20
C ALA A 134 -16.84 1.78 -2.31
N LEU A 135 -17.38 1.52 -3.50
CA LEU A 135 -18.83 1.48 -3.77
C LEU A 135 -19.55 0.36 -3.00
N ARG A 136 -18.83 -0.72 -2.64
CA ARG A 136 -19.34 -1.82 -1.82
C ARG A 136 -19.18 -1.58 -0.32
N GLY A 137 -18.74 -0.39 0.10
CA GLY A 137 -18.48 -0.07 1.50
C GLY A 137 -17.16 -0.63 2.04
N MET A 138 -16.33 -1.25 1.19
CA MET A 138 -15.02 -1.81 1.54
C MET A 138 -13.93 -0.74 1.49
N GLY A 139 -14.15 0.41 2.16
CA GLY A 139 -13.26 1.56 2.09
C GLY A 139 -11.83 1.27 2.56
N ALA A 140 -11.67 0.42 3.58
CA ALA A 140 -10.35 0.00 4.06
C ALA A 140 -9.56 -0.80 3.00
N ALA A 141 -10.23 -1.71 2.29
CA ALA A 141 -9.62 -2.48 1.21
C ALA A 141 -9.27 -1.58 0.02
N ALA A 142 -10.18 -0.68 -0.39
CA ALA A 142 -9.93 0.29 -1.47
C ALA A 142 -8.70 1.16 -1.18
N ILE A 143 -8.60 1.71 0.03
CA ILE A 143 -7.45 2.53 0.44
C ILE A 143 -6.17 1.69 0.56
N GLY A 144 -6.26 0.47 1.10
CA GLY A 144 -5.12 -0.45 1.15
C GLY A 144 -4.53 -0.72 -0.23
N THR A 145 -5.37 -1.03 -1.22
CA THR A 145 -4.95 -1.23 -2.61
C THR A 145 -4.26 0.02 -3.18
N LEU A 146 -4.84 1.21 -3.00
CA LEU A 146 -4.25 2.45 -3.52
C LEU A 146 -2.92 2.81 -2.86
N ILE A 147 -2.79 2.58 -1.54
CA ILE A 147 -1.52 2.83 -0.82
C ILE A 147 -0.46 1.83 -1.29
N ALA A 148 -0.79 0.54 -1.38
CA ALA A 148 0.13 -0.49 -1.86
C ALA A 148 0.62 -0.20 -3.29
N SER A 149 -0.28 0.27 -4.17
CA SER A 149 0.09 0.74 -5.52
C SER A 149 1.09 1.89 -5.47
N LYS A 150 0.85 2.90 -4.61
CA LYS A 150 1.76 4.03 -4.46
C LYS A 150 3.11 3.64 -3.86
N VAL A 151 3.16 2.68 -2.93
CA VAL A 151 4.41 2.09 -2.45
C VAL A 151 5.17 1.49 -3.63
N ASN A 152 4.54 0.63 -4.43
CA ASN A 152 5.16 0.03 -5.61
C ASN A 152 5.67 1.07 -6.62
N GLN A 153 4.89 2.12 -6.91
CA GLN A 153 5.29 3.19 -7.83
C GLN A 153 6.49 3.99 -7.30
N TRP A 154 6.50 4.37 -6.02
CA TRP A 154 7.60 5.15 -5.45
C TRP A 154 8.86 4.34 -5.15
N SER A 155 8.76 3.01 -5.11
CA SER A 155 9.90 2.13 -4.87
C SER A 155 10.35 1.39 -6.13
N LEU A 156 9.57 0.40 -6.59
CA LEU A 156 9.99 -0.51 -7.66
C LEU A 156 10.07 0.23 -8.99
N LEU A 157 9.04 1.00 -9.33
CA LEU A 157 9.00 1.73 -10.60
C LEU A 157 10.13 2.75 -10.65
N VAL A 158 10.20 3.71 -9.71
CA VAL A 158 11.28 4.71 -9.65
C VAL A 158 12.66 4.05 -9.57
N GLY A 159 12.81 2.98 -8.77
CA GLY A 159 14.07 2.27 -8.61
C GLY A 159 14.53 1.51 -9.86
N SER A 160 13.59 1.09 -10.70
CA SER A 160 13.88 0.40 -11.97
C SER A 160 14.33 1.34 -13.09
N LEU A 161 13.95 2.62 -13.05
CA LEU A 161 14.29 3.60 -14.08
C LEU A 161 15.80 3.73 -14.38
N PRO A 162 16.70 3.91 -13.38
CA PRO A 162 18.13 3.98 -13.66
C PRO A 162 18.73 2.66 -14.13
N LEU A 163 18.13 1.52 -13.78
CA LEU A 163 18.55 0.21 -14.28
C LEU A 163 18.16 0.02 -15.74
N ALA A 164 16.95 0.44 -16.12
CA ALA A 164 16.49 0.45 -17.50
C ALA A 164 17.33 1.41 -18.36
N HIS A 165 17.66 2.60 -17.82
CA HIS A 165 18.56 3.55 -18.47
C HIS A 165 19.94 2.93 -18.73
N LEU A 166 20.55 2.29 -17.72
CA LEU A 166 21.83 1.60 -17.85
C LEU A 166 21.76 0.46 -18.89
N ALA A 167 20.72 -0.38 -18.82
CA ALA A 167 20.53 -1.49 -19.76
C ALA A 167 20.31 -1.02 -21.20
N GLY A 168 19.69 0.15 -21.39
CA GLY A 168 19.49 0.81 -22.67
C GLY A 168 20.74 1.53 -23.22
N GLY A 169 21.91 1.40 -22.58
CA GLY A 169 23.16 2.04 -23.00
C GLY A 169 23.43 3.41 -22.38
N GLY A 170 22.64 3.81 -21.39
CA GLY A 170 22.82 5.03 -20.61
C GLY A 170 23.92 4.94 -19.53
N GLY A 171 24.06 6.02 -18.75
CA GLY A 171 25.08 6.13 -17.70
C GLY A 171 24.70 5.41 -16.39
N ALA A 172 25.59 5.47 -15.39
CA ALA A 172 25.37 4.90 -14.05
C ALA A 172 24.36 5.67 -13.17
N GLY A 173 23.60 6.59 -13.75
CA GLY A 173 22.50 7.30 -13.15
C GLY A 173 21.62 7.90 -14.24
N LEU A 174 20.33 8.06 -13.94
CA LEU A 174 19.37 8.72 -14.82
C LEU A 174 19.44 10.23 -14.53
N PRO A 175 20.00 11.06 -15.43
CA PRO A 175 20.02 12.50 -15.23
C PRO A 175 18.60 13.08 -15.31
N LEU A 176 18.33 14.10 -14.49
CA LEU A 176 17.08 14.83 -14.53
C LEU A 176 17.31 16.25 -15.05
N ASP A 177 16.43 16.71 -15.93
CA ASP A 177 16.38 18.11 -16.31
C ASP A 177 15.66 18.96 -15.23
N GLY A 178 15.70 20.29 -15.38
CA GLY A 178 15.08 21.21 -14.42
C GLY A 178 13.58 20.95 -14.23
N ARG A 179 12.87 20.63 -15.33
CA ARG A 179 11.43 20.35 -15.29
C ARG A 179 11.12 19.07 -14.52
N GLN A 180 11.91 18.02 -14.72
CA GLN A 180 11.78 16.76 -14.01
C GLN A 180 12.08 16.94 -12.52
N ILE A 181 13.08 17.74 -12.15
CA ILE A 181 13.37 18.09 -10.76
C ILE A 181 12.16 18.79 -10.11
N GLU A 182 11.54 19.73 -10.82
CA GLU A 182 10.32 20.42 -10.37
C GLU A 182 9.15 19.43 -10.17
N GLU A 183 8.90 18.53 -11.13
CA GLU A 183 7.83 17.53 -11.03
C GLU A 183 8.07 16.53 -9.90
N PHE A 184 9.31 16.06 -9.71
CA PHE A 184 9.65 15.18 -8.59
C PHE A 184 9.45 15.89 -7.24
N THR A 185 9.77 17.19 -7.16
CA THR A 185 9.53 18.01 -5.96
C THR A 185 8.03 18.12 -5.67
N LEU A 186 7.23 18.43 -6.68
CA LEU A 186 5.77 18.52 -6.58
C LEU A 186 5.16 17.17 -6.18
N THR A 187 5.60 16.08 -6.82
CA THR A 187 5.09 14.73 -6.52
C THR A 187 5.50 14.27 -5.12
N ALA A 188 6.71 14.57 -4.67
CA ALA A 188 7.18 14.24 -3.32
C ALA A 188 6.39 15.00 -2.24
N THR A 189 6.19 16.31 -2.42
CA THR A 189 5.40 17.13 -1.49
C THR A 189 3.92 16.70 -1.45
N GLN A 190 3.33 16.36 -2.60
CA GLN A 190 2.00 15.78 -2.67
C GLN A 190 1.91 14.42 -1.96
N THR A 191 2.93 13.58 -2.08
CA THR A 191 2.98 12.27 -1.40
C THR A 191 2.99 12.45 0.11
N ILE A 192 3.81 13.37 0.64
CA ILE A 192 3.84 13.67 2.08
C ILE A 192 2.51 14.27 2.55
N LEU A 193 1.88 15.15 1.77
CA LEU A 193 0.54 15.67 2.09
C LEU A 193 -0.52 14.55 2.14
N GLY A 194 -0.52 13.65 1.15
CA GLY A 194 -1.42 12.50 1.12
C GLY A 194 -1.24 11.60 2.34
N VAL A 195 0.01 11.29 2.68
CA VAL A 195 0.38 10.54 3.88
C VAL A 195 -0.10 11.24 5.15
N ALA A 196 0.12 12.56 5.28
CA ALA A 196 -0.31 13.33 6.44
C ALA A 196 -1.84 13.30 6.63
N ILE A 197 -2.60 13.34 5.54
CA ILE A 197 -4.06 13.23 5.55
C ILE A 197 -4.53 11.82 5.93
N ILE A 198 -3.87 10.78 5.42
CA ILE A 198 -4.19 9.39 5.76
C ILE A 198 -3.89 9.10 7.24
N LEU A 199 -2.78 9.65 7.76
CA LEU A 199 -2.37 9.55 9.17
C LEU A 199 -3.38 10.19 10.13
N ALA A 200 -4.05 11.26 9.71
CA ALA A 200 -5.06 11.96 10.50
C ALA A 200 -6.35 11.14 10.77
N LEU A 201 -6.44 9.91 10.24
CA LEU A 201 -7.38 8.84 10.64
C LEU A 201 -8.89 9.16 10.65
N ARG A 202 -9.33 10.23 10.01
CA ARG A 202 -10.74 10.41 9.62
C ARG A 202 -10.78 10.84 8.16
N PHE A 203 -11.17 9.91 7.29
CA PHE A 203 -11.44 10.15 5.87
C PHE A 203 -12.68 11.03 5.73
N HIS A 204 -12.53 12.30 6.13
CA HIS A 204 -13.51 13.30 5.82
C HIS A 204 -13.37 13.59 4.31
N TRP A 205 -14.49 13.72 3.62
CA TRP A 205 -14.51 14.00 2.18
C TRP A 205 -13.86 15.37 1.83
N ILE A 206 -13.63 16.23 2.82
CA ILE A 206 -13.08 17.58 2.64
C ILE A 206 -11.56 17.52 2.32
N PRO A 207 -10.70 16.88 3.14
CA PRO A 207 -9.30 16.64 2.77
C PRO A 207 -9.13 15.90 1.44
N ALA A 208 -9.99 14.93 1.13
CA ALA A 208 -9.96 14.22 -0.14
C ALA A 208 -10.29 15.15 -1.33
N LEU A 209 -11.31 16.00 -1.19
CA LEU A 209 -11.64 17.02 -2.19
C LEU A 209 -10.56 18.10 -2.30
N GLY A 210 -9.91 18.45 -1.19
CA GLY A 210 -8.77 19.36 -1.16
C GLY A 210 -7.57 18.81 -1.93
N LEU A 211 -7.22 17.54 -1.74
CA LEU A 211 -6.20 16.84 -2.52
C LEU A 211 -6.57 16.80 -4.01
N ALA A 212 -7.81 16.42 -4.33
CA ALA A 212 -8.30 16.39 -5.71
C ALA A 212 -8.29 17.78 -6.36
N GLY A 213 -8.64 18.82 -5.61
CA GLY A 213 -8.61 20.21 -6.06
C GLY A 213 -7.19 20.73 -6.29
N LEU A 214 -6.26 20.45 -5.38
CA LEU A 214 -4.83 20.79 -5.55
C LEU A 214 -4.23 20.06 -6.76
N PHE A 215 -4.57 18.78 -6.94
CA PHE A 215 -4.18 18.01 -8.11
C PHE A 215 -4.77 18.60 -9.41
N GLY A 216 -6.07 18.91 -9.42
CA GLY A 216 -6.73 19.54 -10.57
C GLY A 216 -6.14 20.90 -10.93
N LEU A 217 -5.74 21.70 -9.94
CA LEU A 217 -5.11 22.99 -10.14
C LEU A 217 -3.77 22.87 -10.88
N GLN A 218 -3.00 21.80 -10.68
CA GLN A 218 -1.71 21.58 -11.36
C GLN A 218 -1.85 21.53 -12.88
N PHE A 219 -2.99 21.09 -13.42
CA PHE A 219 -3.23 21.08 -14.87
C PHE A 219 -3.25 22.48 -15.49
N PHE A 220 -3.61 23.50 -14.69
CA PHE A 220 -3.67 24.89 -15.14
C PHE A 220 -2.38 25.65 -14.83
N VAL A 221 -1.52 25.10 -13.99
CA VAL A 221 -0.25 25.71 -13.57
C VAL A 221 0.90 25.07 -14.34
N THR A 222 1.18 25.64 -15.51
CA THR A 222 2.18 25.10 -16.44
C THR A 222 3.58 25.68 -16.24
N ASP A 223 3.71 26.78 -15.51
CA ASP A 223 4.98 27.47 -15.29
C ASP A 223 5.77 26.93 -14.09
N THR A 224 7.10 27.05 -14.16
CA THR A 224 8.05 26.63 -13.11
C THR A 224 7.77 27.26 -11.75
N SER A 225 7.51 28.57 -11.71
CA SER A 225 7.27 29.28 -10.45
C SER A 225 6.02 28.75 -9.78
N GLY A 226 4.95 28.53 -10.54
CA GLY A 226 3.70 27.96 -10.08
C GLY A 226 3.87 26.55 -9.51
N ARG A 227 4.68 25.69 -10.13
CA ARG A 227 4.99 24.35 -9.61
C ARG A 227 5.66 24.39 -8.24
N TYR A 228 6.64 25.29 -8.06
CA TYR A 228 7.29 25.47 -6.76
C TYR A 228 6.36 26.06 -5.71
N VAL A 229 5.50 27.02 -6.08
CA VAL A 229 4.49 27.58 -5.19
C VAL A 229 3.51 26.49 -4.74
N LEU A 230 3.02 25.66 -5.65
CA LEU A 230 2.15 24.53 -5.32
C LEU A 230 2.85 23.52 -4.41
N SER A 231 4.11 23.20 -4.70
CA SER A 231 4.93 22.31 -3.84
C SER A 231 5.07 22.89 -2.43
N ALA A 232 5.32 24.19 -2.31
CA ALA A 232 5.42 24.88 -1.02
C ALA A 232 4.09 24.88 -0.26
N ILE A 233 2.97 25.13 -0.94
CA ILE A 233 1.62 25.04 -0.36
C ILE A 233 1.40 23.61 0.17
N GLN A 234 1.64 22.59 -0.65
CA GLN A 234 1.48 21.19 -0.25
C GLN A 234 2.35 20.82 0.96
N ALA A 235 3.61 21.27 0.97
CA ALA A 235 4.52 21.06 2.10
C ALA A 235 4.03 21.74 3.38
N ILE A 236 3.58 22.99 3.32
CA ILE A 236 3.05 23.72 4.47
C ILE A 236 1.80 23.02 5.02
N LEU A 237 0.86 22.65 4.14
CA LEU A 237 -0.33 21.90 4.55
C LEU A 237 0.06 20.58 5.21
N ALA A 238 1.01 19.84 4.62
CA ALA A 238 1.44 18.57 5.19
C ALA A 238 2.07 18.75 6.58
N ILE A 239 2.92 19.76 6.77
CA ILE A 239 3.50 20.10 8.07
C ILE A 239 2.40 20.44 9.08
N VAL A 240 1.42 21.25 8.71
CA VAL A 240 0.28 21.59 9.58
C VAL A 240 -0.50 20.33 9.97
N PHE A 241 -0.83 19.46 9.02
CA PHE A 241 -1.51 18.19 9.32
C PHE A 241 -0.69 17.29 10.25
N LEU A 242 0.61 17.17 10.03
CA LEU A 242 1.52 16.39 10.86
C LEU A 242 1.64 16.97 12.28
N ILE A 243 1.70 18.30 12.43
CA ILE A 243 1.75 18.96 13.75
C ILE A 243 0.44 18.73 14.51
N LEU A 244 -0.71 18.88 13.83
CA LEU A 244 -2.02 18.68 14.42
C LEU A 244 -2.25 17.23 14.88
N HIS A 245 -1.69 16.25 14.14
CA HIS A 245 -1.86 14.81 14.40
C HIS A 245 -0.57 14.14 14.90
N ARG A 246 0.30 14.89 15.57
CA ARG A 246 1.61 14.43 16.04
C ARG A 246 1.57 13.20 16.95
N SER A 247 0.44 12.96 17.62
CA SER A 247 0.20 11.78 18.46
C SER A 247 0.21 10.47 17.66
N ASP A 248 -0.14 10.51 16.37
CA ASP A 248 -0.34 9.33 15.52
C ASP A 248 0.90 8.98 14.66
N ILE A 249 1.92 9.85 14.66
CA ILE A 249 3.15 9.70 13.86
C ILE A 249 4.03 8.55 14.36
N LEU A 250 4.38 8.55 15.66
CA LEU A 250 5.27 7.54 16.24
C LEU A 250 4.70 6.11 16.17
N PRO A 251 3.41 5.87 16.47
CA PRO A 251 2.80 4.56 16.27
C PRO A 251 2.85 4.07 14.81
N THR A 252 2.74 4.98 13.84
CA THR A 252 2.73 4.61 12.42
C THR A 252 4.12 4.35 11.86
N LEU A 253 5.11 5.17 12.22
CA LEU A 253 6.51 4.96 11.83
C LEU A 253 7.11 3.68 12.41
N THR A 254 6.65 3.26 13.60
CA THR A 254 7.13 2.03 14.23
C THR A 254 6.37 0.79 13.77
N ALA A 255 5.25 0.93 13.07
CA ALA A 255 4.45 -0.21 12.60
C ALA A 255 5.21 -1.11 11.60
N PRO A 256 5.94 -0.59 10.60
CA PRO A 256 6.81 -1.40 9.73
C PRO A 256 8.03 -2.00 10.42
N PHE A 257 8.22 -1.83 11.72
CA PHE A 257 9.33 -2.42 12.46
C PHE A 257 8.87 -3.35 13.59
N ARG A 258 7.58 -3.30 13.97
CA ARG A 258 6.99 -4.22 14.96
C ARG A 258 6.70 -5.57 14.31
N ARG A 259 6.92 -6.67 15.05
CA ARG A 259 6.47 -8.00 14.64
C ARG A 259 4.94 -8.05 14.70
N PRO A 260 4.26 -8.80 13.80
CA PRO A 260 2.87 -9.18 14.03
C PRO A 260 2.82 -9.82 15.41
N ARG A 261 2.09 -9.19 16.35
CA ARG A 261 1.75 -9.87 17.58
C ARG A 261 0.65 -10.84 17.17
N PRO A 262 0.81 -12.17 17.37
CA PRO A 262 -0.32 -13.05 17.23
C PRO A 262 -1.41 -12.46 18.11
N GLU A 263 -2.59 -12.19 17.55
CA GLU A 263 -3.76 -11.95 18.35
C GLU A 263 -3.81 -13.15 19.30
N THR A 264 -3.49 -12.92 20.58
CA THR A 264 -3.94 -13.82 21.62
C THR A 264 -5.43 -13.84 21.40
N ALA A 265 -5.92 -14.96 20.86
CA ALA A 265 -7.31 -15.27 20.68
C ALA A 265 -8.04 -14.58 21.82
N GLU A 266 -8.86 -13.58 21.49
CA GLU A 266 -9.84 -13.08 22.44
C GLU A 266 -10.43 -14.32 23.07
N GLU A 267 -10.23 -14.46 24.38
CA GLU A 267 -10.79 -15.55 25.17
C GLU A 267 -12.19 -15.77 24.64
N SER A 268 -12.35 -16.88 23.94
CA SER A 268 -13.64 -17.18 23.35
C SER A 268 -14.63 -17.10 24.50
N PRO A 269 -15.79 -16.43 24.38
CA PRO A 269 -16.76 -16.35 25.46
C PRO A 269 -17.14 -17.74 26.01
N ASN A 270 -16.84 -18.78 25.23
CA ASN A 270 -17.00 -20.19 25.53
C ASN A 270 -15.95 -20.77 26.50
N GLU A 271 -14.70 -20.26 26.54
CA GLU A 271 -13.69 -20.67 27.52
C GLU A 271 -13.96 -20.06 28.90
N ALA A 272 -14.36 -18.79 28.98
CA ALA A 272 -14.77 -18.17 30.24
C ALA A 272 -16.06 -18.82 30.82
N LEU A 273 -16.97 -19.28 29.96
CA LEU A 273 -18.16 -20.05 30.37
C LEU A 273 -17.81 -21.50 30.75
N ALA A 274 -16.82 -22.12 30.11
CA ALA A 274 -16.35 -23.46 30.46
C ALA A 274 -15.58 -23.47 31.79
N GLU A 275 -14.76 -22.46 32.04
CA GLU A 275 -14.01 -22.29 33.30
C GLU A 275 -14.95 -21.95 34.47
N ALA A 276 -16.00 -21.16 34.21
CA ALA A 276 -17.09 -20.95 35.17
C ALA A 276 -17.91 -22.21 35.45
N ALA A 277 -18.15 -23.06 34.44
CA ALA A 277 -18.91 -24.31 34.58
C ALA A 277 -18.11 -25.46 35.23
N ASP A 278 -16.77 -25.46 35.10
CA ASP A 278 -15.88 -26.44 35.73
C ASP A 278 -15.66 -26.12 37.22
N SER A 279 -15.72 -24.83 37.61
CA SER A 279 -15.69 -24.41 39.02
C SER A 279 -16.92 -24.85 39.84
N ASP A 280 -18.00 -25.29 39.17
CA ASP A 280 -19.26 -25.74 39.79
C ASP A 280 -19.38 -27.28 39.84
N ARG A 281 -18.32 -28.03 39.48
CA ARG A 281 -18.32 -29.51 39.50
C ARG A 281 -17.06 -30.11 40.12
N ASP A 282 -16.98 -30.15 41.45
CA ASP A 282 -16.48 -31.33 42.19
C ASP A 282 -16.86 -31.30 43.71
N PRO A 283 -16.81 -32.42 44.49
CA PRO A 283 -17.99 -33.10 45.00
C PRO A 283 -17.84 -33.42 46.50
N ARG A 284 -18.60 -32.81 47.40
CA ARG A 284 -18.60 -33.24 48.81
C ARG A 284 -19.62 -34.36 49.06
N GLY A 285 -19.34 -35.52 48.46
CA GLY A 285 -19.91 -36.82 48.86
C GLY A 285 -18.95 -37.54 49.81
N GLY A 286 -18.82 -37.06 51.05
CA GLY A 286 -18.09 -37.77 52.11
C GLY A 286 -18.92 -38.94 52.64
N SER A 287 -18.45 -40.16 52.41
CA SER A 287 -19.07 -41.41 52.82
C SER A 287 -19.10 -41.57 54.35
N ALA A 288 -20.29 -41.74 54.91
CA ALA A 288 -20.50 -42.30 56.24
C ALA A 288 -21.04 -43.72 56.09
N ARG A 289 -20.21 -44.73 56.39
CA ARG A 289 -20.70 -46.06 56.76
C ARG A 289 -19.82 -46.67 57.85
N GLU A 290 -20.54 -47.13 58.86
CA GLU A 290 -20.16 -47.67 60.16
C GLU A 290 -19.24 -48.90 60.09
N ALA A 291 -18.38 -49.04 61.10
CA ALA A 291 -18.01 -50.34 61.65
C ALA A 291 -17.57 -50.23 63.12
N GLY A 292 -18.23 -51.00 63.99
CA GLY A 292 -17.56 -51.64 65.14
C GLY A 292 -17.88 -51.12 66.54
N ALA A 293 -18.85 -51.77 67.18
CA ALA A 293 -19.15 -51.68 68.61
C ALA A 293 -17.97 -52.08 69.53
N ALA A 294 -17.88 -51.45 70.71
CA ALA A 294 -17.87 -52.13 72.02
C ALA A 294 -17.53 -51.18 73.21
N ARG A 295 -18.40 -51.24 74.26
CA ARG A 295 -18.15 -51.06 75.71
C ARG A 295 -17.73 -49.65 76.19
N ALA A 296 -18.10 -49.15 77.37
CA ALA A 296 -19.00 -49.53 78.46
C ALA A 296 -19.10 -48.30 79.40
N ASP A 297 -20.00 -48.38 80.37
CA ASP A 297 -20.03 -47.68 81.67
C ASP A 297 -21.02 -46.51 81.87
N ALA A 298 -21.91 -46.82 82.82
CA ALA A 298 -22.78 -46.00 83.69
C ALA A 298 -23.99 -45.27 83.07
#